data_AF-A0A8I1DS07-F1
#
_entry.id   AF-A0A8I1DS07-F1
#
_cell.length_a   1.000
_cell.length_b   1.000
_cell.length_c   1.000
_cell.angle_alpha   90.00
_cell.angle_beta   90.00
_cell.angle_gamma   90.00
#
_symmetry.space_group_name_H-M   'P 1'
#
loop_
_entity.id
_entity.type
_entity.pdbx_description
1 polymer ?
#
loop_
_entity_poly.entity_id
_entity_poly.type
_entity_poly.pdbx_seq_one_letter_code
_entity_poly.pdbx_strand_id
1 'polypeptide(L)'
;MKETRLQLENIRANGAAVSHGSYEVEDSRGRIFSGTLDEAGRALVVGLAPGPARVRFGADPADPWDKRSYIGTPAWPPTPVQRKSVNPESESGPRWEVPS
;
A
#
# COMPACT_ATOMS: atom_id res chain seq x y z
N MET A 1 -26.83 0.74 -22.41
CA MET A 1 -26.42 -0.56 -21.84
C MET A 1 -25.63 -0.29 -20.58
N LYS A 2 -25.80 -1.07 -19.51
CA LYS A 2 -24.95 -0.92 -18.32
C LYS A 2 -23.61 -1.59 -18.59
N GLU A 3 -22.51 -0.86 -18.38
CA GLU A 3 -21.15 -1.38 -18.50
C GLU A 3 -20.56 -1.52 -17.10
N THR A 4 -19.91 -2.65 -16.84
CA THR A 4 -19.15 -2.87 -15.61
C THR A 4 -17.70 -2.47 -15.83
N ARG A 5 -17.17 -1.68 -14.91
CA ARG A 5 -15.79 -1.21 -14.92
C ARG A 5 -15.13 -1.51 -13.58
N LEU A 6 -13.85 -1.81 -13.62
CA LEU A 6 -13.00 -2.03 -12.46
C LEU A 6 -11.80 -1.08 -12.56
N GLN A 7 -11.63 -0.22 -11.55
CA GLN A 7 -10.44 0.62 -11.42
C GLN A 7 -9.42 -0.12 -10.56
N LEU A 8 -8.22 -0.25 -11.10
CA LEU A 8 -7.05 -0.84 -10.44
C LEU A 8 -6.13 0.27 -9.95
N GLU A 9 -5.56 0.08 -8.77
CA GLU A 9 -4.53 0.94 -8.20
C GLU A 9 -3.54 0.06 -7.43
N ASN A 10 -2.25 0.24 -7.68
CA ASN A 10 -1.17 -0.50 -7.02
C ASN A 10 -0.11 0.48 -6.50
N ILE A 11 -0.04 0.57 -5.17
CA ILE A 11 0.83 1.49 -4.44
C ILE A 11 1.70 0.66 -3.50
N ARG A 12 3.00 0.95 -3.48
CA ARG A 12 3.96 0.33 -2.56
C ARG A 12 3.72 0.79 -1.12
N ALA A 13 4.29 0.04 -0.17
CA ALA A 13 4.23 0.39 1.26
C ALA A 13 4.79 1.79 1.60
N ASN A 14 5.68 2.35 0.77
CA ASN A 14 6.21 3.71 0.92
C ASN A 14 5.36 4.79 0.24
N GLY A 15 4.17 4.45 -0.28
CA GLY A 15 3.28 5.38 -0.98
C GLY A 15 3.63 5.63 -2.45
N ALA A 16 4.72 5.07 -2.98
CA ALA A 16 5.10 5.24 -4.38
C ALA A 16 4.24 4.35 -5.29
N ALA A 17 3.75 4.92 -6.39
CA ALA A 17 3.03 4.18 -7.42
C ALA A 17 3.89 3.09 -8.06
N VAL A 18 3.30 1.92 -8.35
CA VAL A 18 3.92 0.86 -9.14
C VAL A 18 3.65 1.14 -10.62
N SER A 19 4.48 1.99 -11.23
CA SER A 19 4.35 2.35 -12.65
C SER A 19 4.71 1.18 -13.57
N HIS A 20 3.98 1.04 -14.68
CA HIS A 20 4.22 0.01 -15.72
C HIS A 20 4.16 -1.45 -15.25
N GLY A 21 3.70 -1.73 -14.02
CA GLY A 21 3.48 -3.09 -13.54
C GLY A 21 2.39 -3.78 -14.36
N SER A 22 2.58 -5.06 -14.70
CA SER A 22 1.56 -5.84 -15.40
C SER A 22 0.39 -6.18 -14.48
N TYR A 23 -0.81 -6.36 -15.04
CA TYR A 23 -1.97 -6.88 -14.32
C TYR A 23 -2.75 -7.89 -15.16
N GLU A 24 -3.49 -8.74 -14.46
CA GLU A 24 -4.54 -9.61 -15.00
C GLU A 24 -5.81 -9.47 -14.15
N VAL A 25 -6.96 -9.38 -14.82
CA VAL A 25 -8.28 -9.44 -14.19
C VAL A 25 -9.06 -10.58 -14.81
N GLU A 26 -9.51 -11.51 -13.98
CA GLU A 26 -10.44 -12.56 -14.37
C GLU A 26 -11.85 -12.19 -13.91
N ASP A 27 -12.81 -12.13 -14.83
CA ASP A 27 -14.21 -11.81 -14.49
C ASP A 27 -15.01 -13.03 -14.01
N SER A 28 -16.28 -12.82 -13.66
CA SER A 28 -17.18 -13.86 -13.15
C SER A 28 -17.48 -14.99 -14.16
N ARG A 29 -17.10 -14.81 -15.43
CA ARG A 29 -17.25 -15.81 -16.51
C ARG A 29 -15.91 -16.47 -16.87
N GLY A 30 -14.83 -16.17 -16.14
CA GLY A 30 -13.49 -16.68 -16.42
C GLY A 30 -12.78 -15.97 -17.57
N ARG A 31 -13.28 -14.82 -18.06
CA ARG A 31 -12.57 -14.05 -19.08
C ARG A 31 -11.39 -13.32 -18.45
N ILE A 32 -10.22 -13.39 -19.09
CA ILE A 32 -9.01 -12.71 -18.64
C ILE A 32 -8.81 -11.40 -19.43
N PHE A 33 -8.55 -10.33 -18.69
CA PHE A 33 -8.18 -9.01 -19.20
C PHE A 33 -6.78 -8.67 -18.68
N SER A 34 -5.81 -8.53 -19.57
CA SER A 34 -4.41 -8.24 -19.21
C SER A 34 -3.99 -6.85 -19.69
N GLY A 35 -3.04 -6.23 -18.98
CA GLY A 35 -2.49 -4.94 -19.37
C GLY A 35 -1.36 -4.48 -18.46
N THR A 36 -1.03 -3.20 -18.55
CA THR A 36 -0.02 -2.53 -17.73
C THR A 36 -0.61 -1.31 -17.04
N LEU A 37 -0.17 -1.05 -15.82
CA LEU A 37 -0.51 0.16 -15.08
C LEU A 37 0.13 1.39 -15.74
N ASP A 38 -0.53 2.54 -15.63
CA ASP A 38 -0.02 3.84 -16.03
C ASP A 38 1.13 4.32 -15.11
N GLU A 39 1.66 5.52 -15.37
CA GLU A 39 2.72 6.13 -14.56
C GLU A 39 2.30 6.37 -13.10
N ALA A 40 1.00 6.48 -12.83
CA ALA A 40 0.42 6.65 -11.50
C ALA A 40 0.06 5.31 -10.83
N GLY A 41 0.42 4.16 -11.43
CA GLY A 41 0.13 2.84 -10.89
C GLY A 41 -1.35 2.47 -10.98
N ARG A 42 -2.09 3.01 -11.96
CA ARG A 42 -3.53 2.79 -12.15
C ARG A 42 -3.85 2.16 -13.50
N ALA A 43 -5.00 1.49 -13.57
CA ALA A 43 -5.60 1.06 -14.82
C ALA A 43 -7.13 1.04 -14.71
N LEU A 44 -7.81 1.20 -15.86
CA LEU A 44 -9.25 1.06 -15.96
C LEU A 44 -9.58 -0.14 -16.87
N VAL A 45 -10.21 -1.17 -16.32
CA VAL A 45 -10.72 -2.32 -17.07
C VAL A 45 -12.21 -2.13 -17.26
N VAL A 46 -12.67 -2.24 -18.51
CA VAL A 46 -14.08 -2.02 -18.89
C VAL A 46 -14.65 -3.25 -19.59
N GLY A 47 -15.98 -3.40 -19.56
CA GLY A 47 -16.66 -4.52 -20.21
C GLY A 47 -16.57 -5.86 -19.48
N LEU A 48 -16.30 -5.83 -18.17
CA LEU A 48 -16.31 -7.05 -17.34
C LEU A 48 -17.74 -7.59 -17.22
N ALA A 49 -17.88 -8.91 -17.08
CA ALA A 49 -19.14 -9.46 -16.61
C ALA A 49 -19.45 -8.97 -15.17
N PRO A 50 -20.70 -8.61 -14.83
CA PRO A 50 -21.07 -8.33 -13.46
C PRO A 50 -20.80 -9.54 -12.54
N GLY A 51 -20.28 -9.30 -11.35
CA GLY A 51 -20.01 -10.34 -10.35
C GLY A 51 -18.61 -10.23 -9.73
N PRO A 52 -18.16 -11.28 -9.04
CA PRO A 52 -16.80 -11.32 -8.49
C PRO A 52 -15.76 -11.27 -9.61
N ALA A 53 -14.61 -10.71 -9.30
CA ALA A 53 -13.44 -10.71 -10.17
C ALA A 53 -12.20 -11.04 -9.35
N ARG A 54 -11.22 -11.70 -9.97
CA ARG A 54 -9.90 -11.95 -9.39
C ARG A 54 -8.89 -11.05 -10.07
N VAL A 55 -8.17 -10.26 -9.28
CA VAL A 55 -7.10 -9.39 -9.77
C VAL A 55 -5.75 -9.99 -9.37
N ARG A 56 -4.80 -10.00 -10.30
CA ARG A 56 -3.40 -10.37 -10.06
C ARG A 56 -2.51 -9.27 -10.62
N PHE A 57 -1.68 -8.67 -9.78
CA PHE A 57 -0.58 -7.82 -10.24
C PHE A 57 0.65 -8.69 -10.49
N GLY A 58 1.44 -8.32 -11.50
CA GLY A 58 2.74 -8.93 -11.74
C GLY A 58 3.78 -8.52 -10.70
N ALA A 59 5.03 -8.92 -10.94
CA ALA A 59 6.15 -8.46 -10.15
C ALA A 59 6.29 -6.93 -10.22
N ASP A 60 6.77 -6.32 -9.14
CA ASP A 60 7.13 -4.90 -9.14
C ASP A 60 8.29 -4.69 -10.13
N PRO A 61 8.15 -3.81 -11.14
CA PRO A 61 9.19 -3.57 -12.12
C PRO A 61 10.36 -2.73 -11.58
N ALA A 62 10.27 -2.14 -10.38
CA ALA A 62 11.38 -1.41 -9.79
C ALA A 62 12.54 -2.35 -9.45
N ASP A 63 13.75 -1.97 -9.85
CA ASP A 63 14.98 -2.65 -9.47
C ASP A 63 15.24 -2.45 -7.96
N PRO A 64 15.22 -3.51 -7.13
CA PRO A 64 15.50 -3.41 -5.71
C PRO A 64 16.91 -2.88 -5.41
N TRP A 65 17.84 -2.98 -6.37
CA TRP A 65 19.23 -2.55 -6.26
C TRP A 65 19.50 -1.18 -6.87
N ASP A 66 18.49 -0.50 -7.42
CA ASP A 66 18.63 0.88 -7.87
C ASP A 66 19.07 1.78 -6.70
N LYS A 67 19.92 2.76 -6.96
CA LYS A 67 20.36 3.74 -5.95
C LYS A 67 19.20 4.45 -5.26
N ARG A 68 18.07 4.63 -5.94
CA ARG A 68 16.83 5.20 -5.38
C ARG A 68 16.17 4.31 -4.32
N SER A 69 16.44 3.01 -4.35
CA SER A 69 15.97 2.05 -3.33
C SER A 69 16.80 2.12 -2.04
N TYR A 70 17.94 2.82 -2.04
CA TYR A 70 18.76 3.01 -0.85
C TYR A 70 18.13 4.02 0.13
N ILE A 71 17.61 3.52 1.24
CA ILE A 71 16.97 4.32 2.32
C ILE A 71 18.00 4.85 3.33
N GLY A 72 19.29 4.56 3.13
CA GLY A 72 20.35 4.91 4.07
C GLY A 72 20.52 3.89 5.19
N THR A 73 21.66 3.93 5.87
CA THR A 73 21.88 3.19 7.12
C THR A 73 21.33 4.02 8.27
N PRO A 74 20.31 3.56 9.02
CA PRO A 74 19.90 4.24 10.24
C PRO A 74 21.07 4.26 11.23
N ALA A 75 21.36 5.41 11.83
CA ALA A 75 22.33 5.49 12.90
C ALA A 75 21.83 4.68 14.11
N TRP A 76 22.66 3.74 14.58
CA TRP A 76 22.42 2.99 15.81
C TRP A 76 23.35 3.51 16.92
N PRO A 77 22.85 3.72 18.16
CA PRO A 77 21.45 3.60 18.56
C PRO A 77 20.58 4.70 17.92
N PRO A 78 19.29 4.42 17.67
CA PRO A 78 18.38 5.44 17.16
C PRO A 78 18.43 6.62 18.11
N THR A 79 18.70 7.82 17.59
CA THR A 79 18.57 9.03 18.39
C THR A 79 17.14 9.05 18.92
N PRO A 80 16.92 9.06 20.24
CA PRO A 80 15.57 9.08 20.78
C PRO A 80 14.88 10.30 20.19
N VAL A 81 13.81 10.09 19.41
CA VAL A 81 12.92 11.17 19.04
C VAL A 81 12.38 11.71 20.36
N GLN A 82 12.85 12.88 20.79
CA GLN A 82 12.22 13.59 21.88
C GLN A 82 10.81 13.94 21.41
N ARG A 83 9.85 13.05 21.69
CA ARG A 83 8.45 13.43 21.74
C ARG A 83 8.42 14.60 22.69
N LYS A 84 8.06 15.81 22.20
CA LYS A 84 7.69 16.90 23.11
C LYS A 84 6.60 16.34 24.00
N SER A 85 6.94 16.06 25.25
CA SER A 85 5.99 15.69 26.28
C SER A 85 5.02 16.87 26.37
N VAL A 86 3.80 16.71 25.87
CA VAL A 86 2.71 17.52 26.39
C VAL A 86 2.58 17.07 27.84
N ASN A 87 2.82 17.99 28.79
CA ASN A 87 2.80 17.69 30.21
C ASN A 87 1.36 17.31 30.61
N PRO A 88 1.06 16.07 31.05
CA PRO A 88 -0.24 15.74 31.60
C PRO A 88 -0.32 15.98 33.12
N GLU A 89 0.68 16.60 33.74
CA GLU A 89 0.68 16.87 35.17
C GLU A 89 -0.20 18.10 35.51
N SER A 90 -1.52 17.89 35.44
CA SER A 90 -2.50 18.69 36.17
C SER A 90 -3.73 17.89 36.64
N GLU A 91 -3.74 16.55 36.53
CA GLU A 91 -4.75 15.75 37.23
C GLU A 91 -4.16 14.53 37.92
N SER A 92 -4.29 14.55 39.24
CA SER A 92 -3.91 13.53 40.21
C SER A 92 -4.64 12.20 39.93
N GLY A 93 -3.92 11.19 39.42
CA GLY A 93 -4.41 9.80 39.29
C GLY A 93 -4.04 8.94 40.50
N PRO A 94 -4.84 7.91 40.88
CA PRO A 94 -4.72 7.25 42.18
C PRO A 94 -3.55 6.27 42.24
N ARG A 95 -2.88 6.26 43.39
CA ARG A 95 -1.78 5.35 43.76
C ARG A 95 -2.36 3.99 44.14
N TRP A 96 -2.11 2.97 43.32
CA TRP A 96 -2.35 1.57 43.71
C TRP A 96 -1.11 1.04 44.46
N GLU A 97 -1.31 0.47 45.64
CA GLU A 97 -0.28 -0.28 46.38
C GLU A 97 -0.42 -1.76 46.04
N VAL A 98 0.70 -2.42 45.74
CA VAL A 98 0.78 -3.88 45.54
C VAL A 98 1.20 -4.52 46.87
N PRO A 99 0.41 -5.43 47.45
CA PRO A 99 0.78 -6.12 48.68
C PRO A 99 1.73 -7.30 48.38
N SER A 100 2.60 -7.59 49.35
CA SER A 100 3.63 -8.64 49.34
C SER A 100 3.08 -10.07 49.42
#